data_AF-A0A2K3J139-F1
#
_entry.id   AF-A0A2K3J139-F1
#
_cell.length_a   1.000
_cell.length_b   1.000
_cell.length_c   1.000
_cell.angle_alpha   90.00
_cell.angle_beta   90.00
_cell.angle_gamma   90.00
#
_symmetry.space_group_name_H-M   'P 1'
#
loop_
_entity.id
_entity.type
_entity.pdbx_description
1 polymer ?
#
loop_
_entity_poly.entity_id
_entity_poly.type
_entity_poly.pdbx_seq_one_letter_code
_entity_poly.pdbx_strand_id
1 'polypeptide(L)'
;AKKQGFWDTAYTNLLRERLPSDLKNALIVNKKAWNNFQKFANSYRNMYIGWVKNAKTEKTRKKRISEVAKNSLENKKTGIE
;
A
#
# COMPACT_ATOMS: atom_id res chain seq x y z
N ALA A 1 -7.83 25.71 -12.40
CA ALA A 1 -7.28 24.70 -11.46
C ALA A 1 -8.43 24.11 -10.64
N LYS A 2 -8.82 22.85 -10.84
CA LYS A 2 -9.96 22.23 -10.12
C LYS A 2 -9.50 21.75 -8.73
N LYS A 3 -9.77 22.55 -7.70
CA LYS A 3 -9.87 22.12 -6.30
C LYS A 3 -11.24 21.48 -6.10
N GLN A 4 -11.29 20.20 -5.72
CA GLN A 4 -12.08 19.68 -4.59
C GLN A 4 -12.01 18.14 -4.59
N GLY A 5 -11.23 17.64 -3.62
CA GLY A 5 -10.97 16.23 -3.37
C GLY A 5 -12.08 15.59 -2.55
N PHE A 6 -13.18 15.24 -3.20
CA PHE A 6 -14.24 14.42 -2.59
C PHE A 6 -14.00 12.90 -2.69
N TRP A 7 -12.87 12.50 -3.27
CA TRP A 7 -12.49 11.08 -3.41
C TRP A 7 -11.67 10.54 -2.22
N ASP A 8 -11.09 11.41 -1.39
CA ASP A 8 -10.19 10.94 -0.32
C ASP A 8 -10.96 10.24 0.81
N THR A 9 -12.15 10.76 1.16
CA THR A 9 -13.02 10.26 2.24
C THR A 9 -13.75 8.96 1.89
N ALA A 10 -14.23 8.82 0.65
CA ALA A 10 -14.89 7.60 0.19
C ALA A 10 -13.91 6.41 0.11
N TYR A 11 -12.64 6.68 -0.23
CA TYR A 11 -11.62 5.62 -0.28
C TYR A 11 -10.92 5.35 1.06
N THR A 12 -10.86 6.29 2.00
CA THR A 12 -10.24 6.08 3.33
C THR A 12 -10.99 5.05 4.16
N ASN A 13 -12.31 4.96 4.02
CA ASN A 13 -13.09 3.90 4.70
C ASN A 13 -12.88 2.53 4.04
N LEU A 14 -12.80 2.49 2.70
CA LEU A 14 -12.46 1.26 1.94
C LEU A 14 -11.05 0.74 2.23
N LEU A 15 -10.11 1.60 2.61
CA LEU A 15 -8.75 1.21 2.99
C LEU A 15 -8.69 0.35 4.25
N ARG A 16 -9.67 0.48 5.16
CA ARG A 16 -9.73 -0.34 6.38
C ARG A 16 -10.13 -1.79 6.07
N GLU A 17 -10.98 -2.01 5.07
CA GLU A 17 -11.40 -3.35 4.63
C GLU A 17 -10.51 -3.95 3.53
N ARG A 18 -9.81 -3.15 2.72
CA ARG A 18 -9.00 -3.66 1.61
C ARG A 18 -7.55 -3.99 1.96
N LEU A 19 -6.97 -3.37 2.99
CA LEU A 19 -5.55 -3.57 3.33
C LEU A 19 -5.36 -4.93 4.03
N PRO A 20 -4.55 -5.85 3.49
CA PRO A 20 -4.27 -7.11 4.16
C PRO A 20 -3.52 -6.91 5.47
N SER A 21 -3.90 -7.67 6.51
CA SER A 21 -3.30 -7.61 7.84
C SER A 21 -1.79 -7.86 7.81
N ASP A 22 -1.35 -8.79 6.97
CA ASP A 22 0.06 -9.12 6.73
C ASP A 22 0.85 -7.95 6.13
N LEU A 23 0.28 -7.24 5.14
CA LEU A 23 0.89 -6.05 4.56
C LEU A 23 0.94 -4.89 5.58
N LYS A 24 -0.13 -4.70 6.35
CA LYS A 24 -0.17 -3.69 7.42
C LYS A 24 0.93 -3.97 8.45
N ASN A 25 1.05 -5.22 8.90
CA ASN A 25 2.06 -5.62 9.88
C ASN A 25 3.49 -5.34 9.39
N ALA A 26 3.80 -5.63 8.13
CA ALA A 26 5.11 -5.32 7.56
C ALA A 26 5.39 -3.81 7.46
N LEU A 27 4.37 -3.00 7.19
CA LEU A 27 4.51 -1.54 7.12
C LEU A 27 4.64 -0.91 8.51
N ILE A 28 3.86 -1.34 9.51
CA ILE A 28 3.89 -0.74 10.87
C ILE A 28 5.20 -1.03 11.61
N VAL A 29 5.90 -2.12 11.27
CA VAL A 29 7.26 -2.39 11.77
C VAL A 29 8.19 -1.21 11.49
N ASN A 30 8.00 -0.55 10.34
CA ASN A 30 8.74 0.64 9.96
C ASN A 30 7.83 1.87 9.91
N LYS A 31 7.77 2.65 10.99
CA LYS A 31 6.94 3.86 11.07
C LYS A 31 7.11 4.81 9.87
N LYS A 32 8.33 4.92 9.32
CA LYS A 32 8.62 5.70 8.10
C LYS A 32 7.92 5.13 6.87
N ALA A 33 8.00 3.82 6.65
CA ALA A 33 7.33 3.14 5.55
C ALA A 33 5.81 3.26 5.68
N TRP A 34 5.26 3.09 6.88
CA TRP A 34 3.83 3.28 7.14
C TRP A 34 3.37 4.71 6.83
N ASN A 35 4.10 5.72 7.32
CA ASN A 35 3.75 7.12 7.08
C ASN A 35 3.82 7.48 5.58
N ASN A 36 4.85 7.02 4.87
CA ASN A 36 4.97 7.23 3.43
C ASN A 36 3.86 6.51 2.66
N PHE A 37 3.57 5.26 3.01
CA PHE A 37 2.48 4.49 2.40
C PHE A 37 1.13 5.18 2.61
N GLN A 38 0.84 5.70 3.80
CA GLN A 38 -0.37 6.47 4.08
C GLN A 38 -0.47 7.75 3.25
N LYS A 39 0.66 8.38 2.93
CA LYS A 39 0.74 9.58 2.08
C LYS A 39 0.68 9.28 0.57
N PHE A 40 0.77 8.01 0.16
CA PHE A 40 0.61 7.66 -1.25
C PHE A 40 -0.82 7.88 -1.73
N ALA A 41 -0.95 8.36 -2.97
CA ALA A 41 -2.26 8.48 -3.60
C ALA A 41 -2.96 7.11 -3.66
N ASN A 42 -4.29 7.12 -3.59
CA ASN A 42 -5.10 5.91 -3.50
C ASN A 42 -4.84 4.91 -4.63
N SER A 43 -4.58 5.37 -5.85
CA SER A 43 -4.24 4.49 -6.97
C SER A 43 -3.01 3.63 -6.67
N TYR A 44 -1.94 4.20 -6.12
CA TYR A 44 -0.73 3.44 -5.76
C TYR A 44 -0.99 2.47 -4.61
N ARG A 45 -1.72 2.90 -3.57
CA ARG A 45 -2.09 2.03 -2.46
C ARG A 45 -2.91 0.84 -2.95
N ASN A 46 -3.92 1.08 -3.79
CA ASN A 46 -4.76 0.04 -4.38
C ASN A 46 -3.96 -0.90 -5.29
N MET A 47 -3.01 -0.37 -6.06
CA MET A 47 -2.12 -1.16 -6.92
C MET A 47 -1.28 -2.13 -6.09
N TYR A 48 -0.64 -1.65 -5.00
CA TYR A 48 0.12 -2.52 -4.10
C TYR A 48 -0.75 -3.55 -3.39
N ILE A 49 -1.92 -3.15 -2.89
CA ILE A 49 -2.88 -4.06 -2.26
C ILE A 49 -3.31 -5.15 -3.24
N GLY A 50 -3.67 -4.77 -4.47
CA GLY A 50 -4.06 -5.71 -5.53
C GLY A 50 -2.92 -6.67 -5.90
N TRP A 51 -1.69 -6.16 -5.99
CA TRP A 51 -0.52 -6.98 -6.29
C TRP A 51 -0.24 -8.01 -5.19
N VAL A 52 -0.32 -7.62 -3.91
CA VAL A 52 -0.18 -8.55 -2.78
C VAL A 52 -1.34 -9.56 -2.75
N LYS A 53 -2.57 -9.12 -3.01
CA LYS A 53 -3.76 -10.00 -3.07
C LYS A 53 -3.69 -11.00 -4.23
N ASN A 54 -3.11 -10.63 -5.36
CA ASN A 54 -2.95 -11.49 -6.53
C ASN A 54 -1.83 -12.55 -6.37
N ALA A 55 -1.15 -12.59 -5.22
CA ALA A 55 -0.14 -13.62 -4.96
C ALA A 55 -0.82 -14.97 -4.66
N LYS A 56 -0.60 -15.97 -5.52
CA LYS A 56 -1.19 -17.32 -5.37
C LYS A 56 -0.51 -18.17 -4.29
N THR A 57 0.73 -17.86 -3.93
CA THR A 57 1.51 -18.62 -2.93
C THR A 57 1.95 -17.70 -1.79
N GLU A 58 2.06 -18.26 -0.59
CA GLU A 58 2.50 -17.51 0.59
C GLU A 58 3.92 -16.94 0.42
N LYS A 59 4.83 -17.71 -0.20
CA LYS A 59 6.20 -17.28 -0.50
C LYS A 59 6.22 -16.01 -1.37
N THR A 60 5.46 -16.00 -2.47
CA THR A 60 5.35 -14.83 -3.36
C THR A 60 4.68 -13.67 -2.63
N ARG A 61 3.65 -13.94 -1.82
CA ARG A 61 2.97 -12.92 -1.05
C ARG A 61 3.93 -12.22 -0.09
N LYS A 62 4.70 -12.97 0.70
CA LYS A 62 5.73 -12.46 1.61
C LYS A 62 6.78 -11.63 0.87
N LYS A 63 7.23 -12.09 -0.30
CA LYS A 63 8.17 -11.34 -1.15
C LYS A 63 7.59 -9.99 -1.56
N ARG A 64 6.37 -9.98 -2.12
CA ARG A 64 5.67 -8.74 -2.54
C ARG A 64 5.46 -7.78 -1.38
N ILE A 65 5.03 -8.27 -0.20
CA ILE A 65 4.87 -7.44 1.00
C ILE A 65 6.18 -6.76 1.38
N SER A 66 7.28 -7.51 1.38
CA SER A 66 8.61 -6.98 1.69
C SER A 66 9.01 -5.89 0.69
N GLU A 67 8.75 -6.11 -0.60
CA GLU A 67 9.01 -5.11 -1.66
C GLU A 67 8.15 -3.86 -1.48
N VAL A 68 6.85 -4.00 -1.18
CA VAL A 68 5.97 -2.85 -0.88
C VAL A 68 6.49 -2.08 0.34
N ALA A 69 6.90 -2.76 1.40
CA ALA A 69 7.43 -2.13 2.60
C ALA A 69 8.73 -1.38 2.32
N LYS A 70 9.65 -1.98 1.54
CA LYS A 70 10.90 -1.35 1.10
C LYS A 70 10.65 -0.12 0.23
N ASN A 71 9.82 -0.24 -0.81
CA ASN A 71 9.45 0.87 -1.69
C ASN A 71 8.81 2.01 -0.90
N SER A 72 7.93 1.68 0.05
CA SER A 72 7.32 2.67 0.95
C SER A 72 8.36 3.35 1.85
N LEU A 73 9.34 2.61 2.38
CA LEU A 73 10.44 3.17 3.17
C LEU A 73 11.26 4.19 2.37
N GLU A 74 11.54 3.87 1.11
CA GLU A 74 12.28 4.70 0.15
C GLU A 74 11.42 5.81 -0.47
N ASN A 75 10.11 5.87 -0.16
CA ASN A 75 9.13 6.78 -0.76
C ASN A 75 9.05 6.64 -2.30
N LYS A 76 9.38 5.45 -2.82
CA LYS A 76 9.33 5.09 -4.24
C LYS A 76 7.93 4.55 -4.56
N LYS A 77 7.26 5.17 -5.54
CA LYS A 77 5.90 4.82 -5.99
C LYS A 77 5.89 3.84 -7.17
N THR A 78 7.07 3.45 -7.66
CA THR A 78 7.33 2.66 -8.86
C THR A 78 8.30 1.53 -8.52
N GLY A 79 8.12 0.36 -9.16
CA GLY A 79 8.90 -0.87 -8.89
C GLY A 79 8.04 -2.07 -8.52
N ILE A 80 6.97 -2.35 -9.30
CA ILE A 80 6.30 -3.65 -9.27
C ILE A 80 6.92 -4.48 -10.39
N GLU A 81 8.09 -5.06 -10.15
CA GLU A 81 8.71 -6.05 -11.05
C GLU A 81 8.49 -7.48 -10.55
#